data_AF-A0A8S2SAJ1-F1
#
_entry.id   AF-A0A8S2SAJ1-F1
#
_cell.length_a   1.000
_cell.length_b   1.000
_cell.length_c   1.000
_cell.angle_alpha   90.00
_cell.angle_beta   90.00
_cell.angle_gamma   90.00
#
_symmetry.space_group_name_H-M   'P 1'
#
loop_
_entity.id
_entity.type
_entity.pdbx_description
1 polymer ?
#
loop_
_entity_poly.entity_id
_entity_poly.type
_entity_poly.pdbx_seq_one_letter_code
_entity_poly.pdbx_strand_id
1 'polypeptide(L)'
;MVNSLLKAYHSDPLGGHFGIRRTYYKLKNKYWWPTMKQSIAQFIKSCLPCQQYNVSRLKKPGLLCPIETPAGPFQLIGIDYCGPFKRTPRENQYVLCITDYFTRWV
;
A
#
# COMPACT_ATOMS: atom_id res chain seq x y z
N MET A 1 -3.80 23.24 -24.66
CA MET A 1 -3.31 22.26 -25.66
C MET A 1 -2.46 21.14 -25.04
N VAL A 2 -1.51 21.42 -24.14
CA VAL A 2 -0.69 20.37 -23.49
C VAL A 2 -1.52 19.47 -22.55
N ASN A 3 -2.44 20.02 -21.77
CA ASN A 3 -3.25 19.23 -20.83
C ASN A 3 -4.15 18.19 -21.51
N SER A 4 -4.74 18.50 -22.67
CA SER A 4 -5.55 17.54 -23.43
C SER A 4 -4.68 16.40 -23.98
N LEU A 5 -3.46 16.71 -24.42
CA LEU A 5 -2.48 15.71 -24.84
C LEU A 5 -2.08 14.78 -23.68
N LEU A 6 -1.80 15.34 -22.49
CA LEU A 6 -1.46 14.55 -21.31
C LEU A 6 -2.62 13.65 -20.85
N LYS A 7 -3.86 14.15 -20.90
CA LYS A 7 -5.07 13.33 -20.66
C LYS A 7 -5.14 12.16 -21.65
N ALA A 8 -4.97 12.39 -22.94
CA ALA A 8 -5.03 11.34 -23.96
C ALA A 8 -3.94 10.26 -23.80
N TYR A 9 -2.74 10.64 -23.40
CA TYR A 9 -1.61 9.70 -23.30
C TYR A 9 -1.46 9.03 -21.93
N HIS A 10 -2.20 9.48 -20.93
CA HIS A 10 -2.15 8.93 -19.57
C HIS A 10 -3.52 8.46 -19.05
N SER A 11 -4.55 9.31 -19.09
CA SER A 11 -5.84 9.04 -18.43
C SER A 11 -6.87 8.33 -19.32
N ASP A 12 -6.70 8.39 -20.64
CA ASP A 12 -7.54 7.65 -21.58
C ASP A 12 -7.35 6.13 -21.42
N PRO A 13 -8.38 5.29 -21.72
CA PRO A 13 -8.22 3.84 -21.76
C PRO A 13 -6.98 3.35 -22.55
N LEU A 14 -6.63 4.00 -23.66
CA LEU A 14 -5.41 3.68 -24.44
C LEU A 14 -4.12 4.27 -23.81
N GLY A 15 -4.28 5.29 -22.97
CA GLY A 15 -3.22 5.91 -22.16
C GLY A 15 -2.81 5.02 -20.97
N GLY A 16 -3.74 4.25 -20.40
CA GLY A 16 -3.47 3.13 -19.49
C GLY A 16 -2.83 3.50 -18.16
N HIS A 17 -2.93 4.76 -17.72
CA HIS A 17 -2.35 5.29 -16.48
C HIS A 17 -0.85 5.01 -16.30
N PHE A 18 -0.11 4.95 -17.42
CA PHE A 18 1.32 4.65 -17.35
C PHE A 18 2.11 5.73 -16.59
N GLY A 19 3.16 5.29 -15.89
CA GLY A 19 4.06 6.16 -15.16
C GLY A 19 4.86 7.10 -16.06
N ILE A 20 5.46 8.11 -15.42
CA ILE A 20 6.16 9.26 -16.04
C ILE A 20 7.09 8.85 -17.18
N ARG A 21 7.94 7.84 -16.96
CA ARG A 21 8.92 7.38 -17.95
C ARG A 21 8.22 6.91 -19.25
N ARG A 22 7.24 6.03 -19.14
CA ARG A 22 6.55 5.43 -20.30
C ARG A 22 5.72 6.47 -21.05
N THR A 23 5.04 7.36 -20.33
CA THR A 23 4.28 8.47 -20.93
C THR A 23 5.21 9.43 -21.70
N TYR A 24 6.38 9.75 -21.15
CA TYR A 24 7.39 10.55 -21.84
C TYR A 24 7.89 9.89 -23.13
N TYR A 25 8.22 8.59 -23.09
CA TYR A 25 8.69 7.87 -24.29
C TYR A 25 7.63 7.79 -25.40
N LYS A 26 6.35 7.70 -25.06
CA LYS A 26 5.26 7.74 -26.05
C LYS A 26 5.14 9.11 -26.74
N LEU A 27 5.37 10.19 -25.98
CA LEU A 27 5.17 11.55 -26.46
C LEU A 27 6.39 12.13 -27.18
N LYS A 28 7.61 11.83 -26.72
CA LYS A 28 8.85 12.50 -27.16
C LYS A 28 9.16 12.36 -28.66
N ASN A 29 8.63 11.33 -29.31
CA ASN A 29 8.87 11.06 -30.74
C ASN A 29 7.89 11.85 -31.64
N LYS A 30 6.82 12.42 -31.08
CA LYS A 30 5.74 13.08 -31.84
C LYS A 30 5.54 14.54 -31.47
N TYR A 31 5.89 14.91 -30.24
CA TYR A 31 5.64 16.23 -29.69
C TYR A 31 6.84 16.71 -28.88
N TRP A 32 7.00 18.03 -28.85
CA TRP A 32 7.97 18.70 -28.01
C TRP A 32 7.39 20.00 -27.48
N TRP A 33 7.71 20.32 -26.23
CA TRP A 33 7.47 21.64 -25.64
C TRP A 33 8.45 21.89 -24.49
N PRO A 34 8.71 23.17 -24.13
CA PRO A 34 9.53 23.50 -22.96
C PRO A 34 8.96 22.87 -21.70
N THR A 35 9.80 22.32 -20.83
CA THR A 35 9.40 21.66 -19.56
C THR A 35 8.60 20.35 -19.68
N MET A 36 8.54 19.72 -20.87
CA MET A 36 7.78 18.48 -21.13
C MET A 36 7.87 17.39 -20.05
N LYS A 37 9.08 17.04 -19.59
CA LYS A 37 9.25 16.05 -18.52
C LYS A 37 8.60 16.49 -17.21
N GLN A 38 8.72 17.77 -16.85
CA GLN A 38 8.16 18.35 -15.64
C GLN A 38 6.62 18.41 -15.74
N SER A 39 6.07 18.84 -16.88
CA SER A 39 4.61 18.86 -17.08
C SER A 39 4.00 17.46 -16.98
N ILE A 40 4.63 16.44 -17.59
CA ILE A 40 4.19 15.04 -17.49
C ILE A 40 4.26 14.57 -16.04
N ALA A 41 5.36 14.86 -15.35
CA ALA A 41 5.53 14.46 -13.95
C ALA A 41 4.47 15.10 -13.05
N GLN A 42 4.21 16.40 -13.20
CA GLN A 42 3.20 17.12 -12.42
C GLN A 42 1.80 16.60 -12.71
N PHE A 43 1.45 16.38 -13.97
CA PHE A 43 0.15 15.85 -14.36
C PHE A 43 -0.11 14.46 -13.77
N ILE A 44 0.83 13.54 -13.93
CA ILE A 44 0.70 12.18 -13.38
C ILE A 44 0.66 12.19 -11.86
N LYS A 45 1.49 13.04 -11.21
CA LYS A 45 1.42 13.23 -9.75
C LYS A 45 0.08 13.74 -9.29
N SER A 46 -0.65 14.53 -10.09
CA SER A 46 -2.00 15.02 -9.79
C SER A 46 -3.13 14.07 -10.18
N CYS A 47 -2.83 12.92 -10.79
CA CYS A 47 -3.87 12.00 -11.26
C CYS A 47 -4.48 11.21 -10.08
N LEU A 48 -5.74 11.49 -9.75
CA LEU A 48 -6.46 10.88 -8.62
C LEU A 48 -6.50 9.34 -8.67
N PRO A 49 -6.87 8.68 -9.79
CA PRO A 49 -6.78 7.23 -9.89
C PRO A 49 -5.37 6.69 -9.59
N CYS A 50 -4.33 7.32 -10.14
CA CYS A 50 -2.97 6.89 -9.86
C CYS A 50 -2.57 7.09 -8.40
N GLN A 51 -3.03 8.15 -7.73
CA GLN A 51 -2.76 8.33 -6.29
C GLN A 51 -3.46 7.27 -5.43
N GLN A 52 -4.67 6.86 -5.82
CA GLN A 52 -5.48 5.89 -5.07
C GLN A 52 -4.98 4.45 -5.25
N TYR A 53 -4.67 4.06 -6.50
CA TYR A 53 -4.35 2.67 -6.82
C TYR A 53 -2.85 2.36 -6.85
N ASN A 54 -1.99 3.37 -7.01
CA ASN A 54 -0.55 3.12 -7.06
C ASN A 54 0.00 3.07 -5.63
N VAL A 55 0.25 1.84 -5.15
CA VAL A 55 0.85 1.62 -3.84
C VAL A 55 2.21 2.31 -3.80
N SER A 56 2.32 3.32 -2.96
CA SER A 56 3.59 4.02 -2.69
C SER A 56 4.63 3.02 -2.20
N ARG A 57 5.61 2.69 -3.04
CA ARG A 57 6.80 1.90 -2.63
C ARG A 57 7.86 2.75 -1.92
N LEU A 58 7.50 3.97 -1.51
CA LEU A 58 8.46 5.01 -1.12
C LEU A 58 9.06 4.82 0.26
N LYS A 59 8.44 4.00 1.12
CA LYS A 59 9.01 3.71 2.44
C LYS A 59 9.56 2.31 2.44
N LYS A 60 10.88 2.20 2.64
CA LYS A 60 11.44 0.96 3.17
C LYS A 60 10.69 0.64 4.46
N PRO A 61 10.35 -0.62 4.75
CA PRO A 61 9.79 -0.97 6.04
C PRO A 61 10.69 -0.37 7.13
N GLY A 62 10.08 0.26 8.12
CA GLY A 62 10.81 0.76 9.29
C GLY A 62 11.47 -0.39 10.05
N LEU A 63 12.28 -0.05 11.06
CA LEU A 63 12.74 -1.06 12.01
C LEU A 63 11.53 -1.66 12.73
N LEU A 64 11.59 -2.96 13.02
CA LEU A 64 10.62 -3.58 13.92
C LEU A 64 10.69 -2.88 15.28
N CYS A 65 9.53 -2.61 15.88
CA CYS A 65 9.43 -2.13 17.26
C CYS A 65 9.06 -3.33 18.14
N PRO A 66 10.03 -4.05 18.73
CA PRO A 66 9.72 -5.17 19.60
C PRO A 66 8.98 -4.68 20.86
N ILE A 67 8.09 -5.51 21.37
CA ILE A 67 7.43 -5.30 22.66
C ILE A 67 8.46 -5.58 23.75
N GLU A 68 8.68 -4.63 24.66
CA GLU A 68 9.57 -4.82 25.80
C GLU A 68 9.01 -5.91 26.73
N THR A 69 9.89 -6.74 27.28
CA THR A 69 9.48 -7.77 28.23
C THR A 69 9.02 -7.09 29.52
N PRO A 70 7.83 -7.39 30.05
CA PRO A 70 7.36 -6.81 31.30
C PRO A 70 8.28 -7.17 32.49
N ALA A 71 8.16 -6.47 33.62
CA ALA A 71 8.96 -6.71 34.81
C ALA A 71 8.44 -7.90 35.66
N GLY A 72 7.22 -8.36 35.40
CA GLY A 72 6.64 -9.50 36.10
C GLY A 72 5.38 -10.06 35.42
N PRO A 73 4.85 -11.19 35.93
CA PRO A 73 3.66 -11.82 35.39
C PRO A 73 2.44 -10.90 35.40
N PHE A 74 1.54 -11.08 34.44
CA PHE A 74 0.25 -10.41 34.30
C PHE A 74 0.32 -8.89 34.07
N GLN A 75 1.52 -8.33 33.82
CA GLN A 75 1.69 -6.93 33.50
C GLN A 75 1.37 -6.60 32.03
N LEU A 76 1.52 -7.58 31.13
CA LEU A 76 1.12 -7.47 29.74
C LEU A 76 0.56 -8.81 29.25
N ILE A 77 -0.69 -8.78 28.79
CA ILE A 77 -1.43 -9.95 28.31
C ILE A 77 -1.80 -9.74 26.85
N GLY A 78 -1.43 -10.69 26.00
CA GLY A 78 -1.93 -10.80 24.63
C GLY A 78 -3.19 -11.61 24.60
N ILE A 79 -4.20 -11.11 23.88
CA ILE A 79 -5.44 -11.84 23.65
C ILE A 79 -5.67 -11.84 22.15
N ASP A 80 -5.83 -13.03 21.58
CA ASP A 80 -6.10 -13.19 20.15
C ASP A 80 -7.08 -14.33 19.89
N TYR A 81 -7.74 -14.30 18.73
CA TYR A 81 -8.59 -15.39 18.26
C TYR A 81 -7.90 -16.16 17.14
N CYS A 82 -7.69 -17.45 17.34
CA CYS A 82 -7.27 -18.35 16.29
C CYS A 82 -8.50 -18.94 15.58
N GLY A 83 -8.59 -18.78 14.26
CA GLY A 83 -9.64 -19.36 13.44
C GLY A 83 -9.96 -18.54 12.18
N PRO A 84 -11.06 -18.86 11.48
CA PRO A 84 -12.02 -19.92 11.79
C PRO A 84 -11.45 -21.33 11.51
N PHE A 85 -11.71 -22.27 12.42
CA PHE A 85 -11.46 -23.69 12.25
C PHE A 85 -12.72 -24.44 11.79
N LYS A 86 -12.56 -25.74 11.52
CA LYS A 86 -13.71 -26.64 11.32
C LYS A 86 -14.63 -26.56 12.53
N ARG A 87 -15.91 -26.36 12.26
CA ARG A 87 -16.94 -26.21 13.28
C ARG A 87 -17.06 -27.49 14.09
N THR A 88 -17.00 -27.36 15.40
CA THR A 88 -17.23 -28.49 16.32
C THR A 88 -18.74 -28.80 16.42
N PRO A 89 -19.15 -29.96 16.95
CA PRO A 89 -20.57 -30.27 17.19
C PRO A 89 -21.27 -29.30 18.14
N ARG A 90 -20.50 -28.51 18.91
CA ARG A 90 -21.02 -27.43 19.79
C ARG A 90 -20.98 -26.06 19.11
N GLU A 91 -20.89 -26.02 17.79
CA GLU A 91 -20.87 -24.82 16.95
C GLU A 91 -19.67 -23.87 17.16
N ASN A 92 -18.67 -24.24 17.97
CA ASN A 92 -17.45 -23.46 18.14
C ASN A 92 -16.55 -23.53 16.89
N GLN A 93 -15.95 -22.39 16.51
CA GLN A 93 -15.03 -22.27 15.36
C GLN A 93 -13.73 -21.52 15.68
N TYR A 94 -13.59 -20.97 16.88
CA TYR A 94 -12.44 -20.17 17.27
C TYR A 94 -11.89 -20.64 18.60
N VAL A 95 -10.59 -20.41 18.79
CA VAL A 95 -9.90 -20.58 20.07
C VAL A 95 -9.47 -19.19 20.54
N LEU A 96 -9.81 -18.85 21.77
CA LEU A 96 -9.29 -17.65 22.44
C LEU A 96 -7.91 -17.99 23.01
N CYS A 97 -6.86 -17.38 22.45
CA CYS A 97 -5.50 -17.50 22.92
C CYS A 97 -5.22 -16.34 23.87
N ILE A 98 -4.82 -16.64 25.11
CA ILE A 98 -4.44 -15.66 26.12
C ILE A 98 -2.99 -15.95 26.48
N THR A 99 -2.10 -14.97 26.35
CA THR A 99 -0.67 -15.18 26.60
C THR A 99 -0.13 -14.11 27.53
N ASP A 100 0.52 -14.52 28.61
CA ASP A 100 1.28 -13.62 29.45
C ASP A 100 2.67 -13.38 28.84
N TYR A 101 3.01 -12.12 28.53
CA TYR A 101 4.24 -11.77 27.83
C TYR A 101 5.51 -11.95 28.67
N PHE A 102 5.39 -11.99 30.00
CA PHE A 102 6.52 -12.23 30.90
C PHE A 102 6.88 -13.72 30.96
N THR A 103 5.92 -14.56 31.33
CA THR A 103 6.12 -16.02 31.50
C THR A 103 6.08 -16.78 30.19
N ARG A 104 5.52 -16.20 29.12
CA ARG A 104 5.17 -16.88 27.86
C ARG A 104 4.18 -18.03 28.04
N TRP A 105 3.43 -18.01 29.14
CA TRP A 105 2.37 -18.97 29.40
C TRP A 105 1.17 -18.70 28.49
N VAL A 106 0.61 -19.76 27.91
CA VAL A 106 -0.57 -19.77 27.00
C VAL A 106 -1.61 -20.71 27.56
#